data_AF-A0A5B0HMV6-F1
#
_entry.id   AF-A0A5B0HMV6-F1
#
_cell.length_a   1.000
_cell.length_b   1.000
_cell.length_c   1.000
_cell.angle_alpha   90.00
_cell.angle_beta   90.00
_cell.angle_gamma   90.00
#
_symmetry.space_group_name_H-M   'P 1'
#
loop_
_entity.id
_entity.type
_entity.pdbx_description
1 polymer ?
#
loop_
_entity_poly.entity_id
_entity_poly.type
_entity_poly.pdbx_seq_one_letter_code
_entity_poly.pdbx_strand_id
1 'polypeptide(L)' 'MTTLTIKDLPMNKDLEHAALARVSGGIGRTPPQIQAWELSGKPATWQGLVLGDDGQLHLPTP' A
#
# COMPACT_ATOMS: atom_id res chain seq x y z
N MET A 1 -10.55 -7.37 -19.18
CA MET A 1 -10.76 -7.06 -17.76
C MET A 1 -9.63 -6.16 -17.31
N THR A 2 -9.92 -4.94 -16.87
CA THR A 2 -8.93 -3.88 -16.66
C THR A 2 -8.77 -3.67 -15.15
N THR A 3 -7.67 -4.18 -14.58
CA THR A 3 -7.29 -3.95 -13.18
C THR A 3 -6.85 -2.50 -13.04
N LEU A 4 -7.40 -1.78 -12.05
CA LEU A 4 -7.01 -0.40 -11.75
C LEU A 4 -5.86 -0.42 -10.74
N THR A 5 -4.71 0.13 -11.12
CA THR A 5 -3.58 0.35 -10.23
C THR A 5 -3.77 1.66 -9.45
N ILE A 6 -3.40 1.67 -8.17
CA ILE A 6 -3.59 2.85 -7.27
C ILE A 6 -2.94 4.13 -7.81
N LYS A 7 -1.88 4.00 -8.61
CA LYS A 7 -1.18 5.12 -9.27
C LYS A 7 -2.05 5.87 -10.30
N ASP A 8 -3.11 5.23 -10.80
CA ASP A 8 -4.00 5.76 -11.83
C ASP A 8 -5.26 6.42 -11.24
N LEU A 9 -5.40 6.45 -9.91
CA LEU A 9 -6.57 7.02 -9.24
C LEU A 9 -6.37 8.53 -8.99
N PRO A 10 -7.29 9.38 -9.46
CA PRO A 10 -7.21 10.82 -9.22
C PRO A 10 -7.42 11.13 -7.73
N MET A 11 -6.45 11.83 -7.13
CA MET A 11 -6.37 12.15 -5.68
C MET A 11 -7.55 12.96 -5.09
N ASN A 12 -8.51 13.43 -5.90
CA ASN A 12 -9.51 14.42 -5.50
C ASN A 12 -10.93 14.16 -6.05
N LYS A 13 -11.33 12.90 -6.23
CA LYS A 13 -12.75 12.57 -6.45
C LYS A 13 -13.18 11.54 -5.42
N ASP A 14 -14.40 11.69 -4.92
CA ASP A 14 -15.10 10.61 -4.24
C ASP A 14 -15.13 9.40 -5.17
N LEU A 15 -14.30 8.41 -4.87
CA LEU A 15 -14.19 7.19 -5.66
C LEU A 15 -15.42 6.34 -5.39
N GLU A 16 -16.13 5.96 -6.46
CA GLU A 16 -17.31 5.10 -6.35
C GLU A 16 -16.98 3.82 -5.59
N HIS A 17 -17.82 3.46 -4.62
CA HIS A 17 -17.61 2.32 -3.72
C HIS A 17 -17.38 1.00 -4.47
N ALA A 18 -18.05 0.83 -5.62
CA ALA A 18 -17.90 -0.35 -6.48
C ALA A 18 -16.52 -0.42 -7.16
N ALA A 19 -15.89 0.72 -7.43
CA ALA A 19 -14.52 0.80 -7.96
C ALA A 19 -13.49 0.48 -6.87
N LEU A 20 -13.73 0.94 -5.63
CA LEU A 20 -12.89 0.62 -4.46
C LEU A 20 -12.89 -0.87 -4.12
N ALA A 21 -14.00 -1.58 -4.34
CA ALA A 21 -14.10 -3.02 -4.14
C ALA A 21 -13.13 -3.84 -5.04
N ARG A 22 -12.60 -3.23 -6.10
CA ARG A 22 -11.65 -3.83 -7.05
C ARG A 22 -10.20 -3.37 -6.84
N VAL A 23 -9.92 -2.54 -5.84
CA VAL A 23 -8.56 -2.16 -5.48
C VAL A 23 -7.92 -3.31 -4.70
N SER A 24 -7.01 -4.04 -5.34
CA SER A 24 -6.21 -5.07 -4.67
C SER A 24 -5.10 -4.42 -3.86
N GLY A 25 -5.45 -4.01 -2.66
CA GLY A 25 -4.57 -3.58 -1.60
C GLY A 25 -5.26 -3.95 -0.30
N GLY A 26 -4.72 -4.91 0.45
CA GLY A 26 -5.46 -5.64 1.49
C GLY A 26 -6.33 -4.74 2.36
N ILE A 27 -7.62 -5.07 2.48
CA ILE A 27 -8.61 -4.34 3.29
C ILE A 27 -7.96 -3.90 4.61
N GLY A 28 -7.92 -2.60 4.87
CA GLY A 28 -7.32 -2.02 6.07
C GLY A 28 -5.82 -1.67 5.99
N ARG A 29 -5.20 -1.67 4.80
CA ARG A 29 -3.81 -1.25 4.60
C ARG A 29 -3.73 0.06 3.81
N THR A 30 -2.85 0.96 4.24
CA THR A 30 -2.60 2.23 3.54
C THR A 30 -1.76 1.99 2.27
N PRO A 31 -1.81 2.88 1.26
CA PRO A 31 -0.95 2.75 0.08
C PRO A 31 0.55 2.60 0.40
N PRO A 32 1.14 3.35 1.37
CA PRO A 32 2.52 3.11 1.81
C PRO A 32 2.77 1.70 2.36
N GLN A 33 1.82 1.11 3.08
CA GLN A 33 1.96 -0.26 3.60
C GLN A 33 1.99 -1.31 2.48
N ILE A 34 1.15 -1.13 1.47
CA ILE A 34 1.10 -2.02 0.30
C ILE A 34 2.43 -1.91 -0.46
N GLN A 35 2.89 -0.69 -0.71
CA GLN A 35 4.17 -0.45 -1.38
C GLN A 35 5.36 -1.05 -0.62
N ALA A 36 5.41 -0.88 0.70
CA ALA A 36 6.47 -1.43 1.53
C ALA A 36 6.50 -2.97 1.48
N TRP A 37 5.33 -3.61 1.47
CA TRP A 37 5.20 -5.05 1.30
C TRP A 37 5.68 -5.51 -0.08
N GLU A 38 5.27 -4.82 -1.14
CA GLU A 38 5.68 -5.14 -2.52
C GLU A 38 7.19 -4.98 -2.73
N LEU A 39 7.82 -4.02 -2.06
CA LEU A 39 9.27 -3.79 -2.14
C LEU A 39 10.06 -4.81 -1.32
N SER A 40 9.73 -4.96 -0.04
CA SER A 40 10.59 -5.65 0.93
C SER A 40 10.10 -7.04 1.35
N GLY A 41 8.85 -7.40 1.01
CA GLY A 41 8.18 -8.60 1.52
C GLY A 41 7.89 -8.57 3.04
N LYS A 42 8.13 -7.45 3.72
CA LYS A 42 7.95 -7.30 5.17
C LYS A 42 6.71 -6.46 5.50
N PRO A 43 6.03 -6.73 6.63
CA PRO A 43 4.94 -5.89 7.10
C PRO A 43 5.45 -4.50 7.48
N ALA A 44 4.62 -3.49 7.24
CA ALA A 44 4.98 -2.09 7.50
C ALA A 44 3.96 -1.36 8.38
N THR A 45 4.43 -0.32 9.07
CA THR A 45 3.59 0.64 9.80
C THR A 45 2.68 1.40 8.83
N TRP A 46 1.66 2.09 9.34
CA TRP A 46 0.76 2.91 8.52
C TRP A 46 1.46 3.98 7.67
N GLN A 47 2.68 4.41 8.06
CA GLN A 47 3.53 5.31 7.26
C GLN A 47 4.43 4.60 6.23
N GLY A 48 4.42 3.27 6.17
CA GLY A 48 5.24 2.48 5.25
C GLY A 48 6.63 2.11 5.79
N LEU A 49 6.90 2.24 7.09
CA LEU A 49 8.18 1.83 7.68
C LEU A 49 8.19 0.35 8.04
N VAL A 50 9.34 -0.31 7.86
CA VAL A 50 9.53 -1.74 8.06
C VAL A 50 10.45 -1.98 9.26
N LEU A 51 10.16 -3.01 10.05
CA LEU A 51 11.04 -3.43 11.14
C LEU A 51 12.31 -4.11 10.59
N GLY A 52 13.46 -3.50 10.86
CA GLY A 52 14.77 -4.02 10.55
C GLY A 52 15.24 -5.06 11.57
N ASP A 53 16.32 -5.75 11.23
CA ASP A 53 16.90 -6.80 12.09
C ASP A 53 17.60 -6.19 13.32
N ASP A 54 17.87 -4.88 13.28
CA ASP A 54 18.34 -4.06 14.40
C ASP A 54 17.20 -3.66 15.37
N GLY A 55 15.97 -4.10 15.12
CA GLY A 55 14.79 -3.77 15.92
C GLY A 55 14.30 -2.33 15.73
N GLN A 56 14.79 -1.61 14.73
CA GLN A 56 14.36 -0.24 14.42
C GLN A 56 13.49 -0.16 13.17
N LEU A 57 12.78 0.95 13.02
CA LEU A 57 11.94 1.21 11.86
C LEU A 57 12.75 1.90 10.75
N HIS A 58 12.74 1.31 9.56
CA HIS A 58 13.49 1.78 8.39
C HIS A 58 12.57 2.01 7.19
N LEU A 59 13.07 2.74 6.20
CA LEU A 59 12.45 2.77 4.88
C LEU A 59 12.53 1.37 4.25
N PRO A 60 11.49 0.93 3.52
CA PRO A 60 11.49 -0.37 2.87
C PRO A 60 12.55 -0.39 1.77
N THR A 61 13.48 -1.34 1.88
CA THR A 61 14.45 -1.66 0.83
C THR A 61 14.04 -2.97 0.12
N PRO A 62 14.41 -3.15 -1.16
CA PRO A 62 14.22 -4.43 -1.86
C PRO A 62 14.86 -5.62 -1.14
#